data_AF-A0A075MP44-F1
#
_entry.id   AF-A0A075MP44-F1
#
_cell.length_a   1.000
_cell.length_b   1.000
_cell.length_c   1.000
_cell.angle_alpha   90.00
_cell.angle_beta   90.00
_cell.angle_gamma   90.00
#
_symmetry.space_group_name_H-M   'P 1'
#
loop_
_entity.id
_entity.type
_entity.pdbx_description
1 polymer ?
#
loop_
_entity_poly.entity_id
_entity_poly.type
_entity_poly.pdbx_seq_one_letter_code
_entity_poly.pdbx_strand_id
1 'polypeptide(L)'
;MAKSQTTATVLRTISDDRSMELFRTIAHGSIDSESLKGKTKLTRKQYYSRLSRMTKSGLVRKKSGKYTLTAFGKVVYDSQMTVDNALTNFWKLKAIDSLEMSNELPKEEQQKLIDTLLDNQELKGILVKGP
;
A
#
# COMPACT_ATOMS: atom_id res chain seq x y z
N MET A 1 19.08 14.74 12.55
CA MET A 1 18.99 13.40 13.18
C MET A 1 17.71 12.75 12.70
N ALA A 2 17.78 11.68 11.91
CA ALA A 2 16.60 10.92 11.56
C ALA A 2 16.05 10.28 12.85
N LYS A 3 14.83 10.64 13.25
CA LYS A 3 14.13 9.93 14.33
C LYS A 3 14.12 8.44 13.94
N SER A 4 14.39 7.54 14.90
CA SER A 4 14.25 6.10 14.69
C SER A 4 12.87 5.85 14.07
N GLN A 5 12.87 5.42 12.81
CA GLN A 5 11.63 5.11 12.11
C GLN A 5 11.26 3.68 12.43
N THR A 6 10.05 3.51 12.95
CA THR A 6 9.44 2.21 13.16
C THR A 6 8.43 1.93 12.05
N THR A 7 8.20 0.66 11.74
CA THR A 7 7.13 0.24 10.82
C THR A 7 5.78 0.85 11.19
N ALA A 8 5.44 0.87 12.49
CA ALA A 8 4.22 1.49 12.99
C ALA A 8 4.13 2.99 12.66
N THR A 9 5.24 3.73 12.71
CA THR A 9 5.26 5.16 12.36
C THR A 9 5.03 5.38 10.86
N VAL A 10 5.59 4.51 10.03
CA VAL A 10 5.42 4.55 8.56
C VAL A 10 3.96 4.26 8.21
N LEU A 11 3.40 3.16 8.71
CA LEU A 11 2.01 2.78 8.47
C LEU A 11 1.04 3.85 8.98
N ARG A 12 1.24 4.39 10.19
CA ARG A 12 0.42 5.49 10.73
C ARG A 12 0.49 6.77 9.88
N THR A 13 1.57 6.99 9.14
CA THR A 13 1.68 8.16 8.26
C THR A 13 0.74 8.08 7.06
N ILE A 14 0.40 6.85 6.63
CA ILE A 14 -0.46 6.59 5.49
C ILE A 14 -1.81 6.00 5.88
N SER A 15 -2.11 5.75 7.15
CA SER A 15 -3.28 4.95 7.56
C SER A 15 -4.64 5.64 7.42
N ASP A 16 -4.69 6.96 7.25
CA ASP A 16 -5.96 7.68 7.01
C ASP A 16 -6.24 7.88 5.52
N ASP A 17 -7.50 7.77 5.11
CA ASP A 17 -7.93 7.84 3.70
C ASP A 17 -7.37 9.03 2.94
N ARG A 18 -7.29 10.18 3.60
CA ARG A 18 -6.76 11.41 2.98
C ARG A 18 -5.25 11.37 2.80
N SER A 19 -4.54 10.73 3.72
CA SER A 19 -3.10 10.48 3.56
C SER A 19 -2.84 9.42 2.47
N MET A 20 -3.66 8.37 2.39
CA MET A 20 -3.59 7.39 1.29
C MET A 20 -3.84 8.04 -0.07
N GLU A 21 -4.91 8.83 -0.20
CA GLU A 21 -5.27 9.56 -1.43
C GLU A 21 -4.12 10.47 -1.88
N LEU A 22 -3.54 11.23 -0.95
CA LEU A 22 -2.41 12.12 -1.21
C LEU A 22 -1.16 11.34 -1.64
N PHE A 23 -0.85 10.24 -0.95
CA PHE A 23 0.31 9.39 -1.25
C PHE A 23 0.17 8.73 -2.62
N ARG A 24 -1.01 8.17 -2.92
CA ARG A 24 -1.37 7.61 -4.24
C ARG A 24 -1.26 8.67 -5.33
N THR A 25 -1.73 9.89 -5.10
CA THR A 25 -1.62 10.97 -6.10
C THR A 25 -0.16 11.30 -6.42
N ILE A 26 0.73 11.29 -5.42
CA ILE A 26 2.17 11.49 -5.63
C ILE A 26 2.82 10.29 -6.33
N ALA A 27 2.33 9.07 -6.07
CA ALA A 27 2.83 7.85 -6.72
C ALA A 27 2.59 7.84 -8.24
N HIS A 28 1.48 8.42 -8.71
CA HIS A 28 1.14 8.51 -10.13
C HIS A 28 2.02 9.49 -10.94
N GLY A 29 2.89 10.27 -10.29
CA GLY A 29 3.88 11.10 -10.99
C GLY A 29 4.36 12.32 -10.21
N SER A 30 5.38 12.99 -10.74
CA SER A 30 5.86 14.25 -10.15
C SER A 30 4.80 15.34 -10.30
N ILE A 31 4.31 15.87 -9.19
CA ILE A 31 3.25 16.87 -9.15
C ILE A 31 3.70 18.08 -8.32
N ASP A 32 3.41 19.29 -8.79
CA ASP A 32 3.70 20.50 -8.03
C ASP A 32 2.75 20.65 -6.85
N SER A 33 3.15 21.45 -5.87
CA SER A 33 2.43 21.60 -4.61
C SER A 33 1.01 22.18 -4.78
N GLU A 34 0.83 23.16 -5.67
CA GLU A 34 -0.47 23.82 -5.83
C GLU A 34 -1.45 22.93 -6.58
N SER A 35 -1.01 22.28 -7.65
CA SER A 35 -1.81 21.27 -8.36
C SER A 35 -2.18 20.10 -7.45
N LEU A 36 -1.23 19.60 -6.65
CA LEU A 36 -1.50 18.51 -5.70
C LEU A 36 -2.54 18.92 -4.68
N LYS A 37 -2.45 20.14 -4.13
CA LYS A 37 -3.43 20.64 -3.16
C LYS A 37 -4.81 20.79 -3.79
N GLY A 38 -4.90 21.33 -5.01
CA GLY A 38 -6.15 21.51 -5.74
C GLY A 38 -6.89 20.20 -6.05
N LYS A 39 -6.17 19.08 -6.15
CA LYS A 39 -6.75 17.74 -6.31
C LYS A 39 -7.29 17.13 -5.01
N THR A 40 -7.09 17.78 -3.86
CA THR A 40 -7.55 17.26 -2.57
C THR A 40 -8.62 18.16 -1.95
N LYS A 41 -9.51 17.56 -1.14
CA LYS A 41 -10.48 18.30 -0.31
C LYS A 41 -9.89 18.76 1.03
N LEU A 42 -8.57 18.89 1.15
CA LEU A 42 -7.87 19.17 2.40
C LEU A 42 -7.73 20.68 2.66
N THR A 43 -7.89 21.07 3.93
CA THR A 43 -7.48 22.41 4.37
C THR A 43 -5.96 22.58 4.22
N ARG A 44 -5.48 23.83 4.11
CA ARG A 44 -4.04 24.14 4.06
C ARG A 44 -3.27 23.48 5.21
N LYS A 45 -3.79 23.57 6.44
CA LYS A 45 -3.14 22.98 7.63
C LYS A 45 -3.04 21.46 7.54
N GLN A 46 -4.13 20.78 7.13
CA GLN A 46 -4.14 19.32 6.98
C GLN A 46 -3.19 18.86 5.86
N TYR A 47 -3.19 19.57 4.74
CA TYR A 47 -2.33 19.30 3.58
C TYR A 47 -0.85 19.36 3.96
N TYR A 48 -0.40 20.50 4.50
CA TYR A 48 1.02 20.68 4.84
C TYR A 48 1.45 19.79 6.01
N SER A 49 0.58 19.54 6.99
CA SER A 49 0.86 18.62 8.10
C SER A 49 1.08 17.18 7.61
N ARG A 50 0.26 16.70 6.66
CA ARG A 50 0.42 15.36 6.06
C ARG A 50 1.70 15.23 5.25
N LEU A 51 1.98 16.18 4.35
CA LEU A 51 3.22 16.19 3.58
C LEU A 51 4.46 16.28 4.45
N SER A 52 4.41 17.08 5.53
CA SER A 52 5.50 17.14 6.50
C SER A 52 5.75 15.78 7.15
N ARG A 53 4.69 15.06 7.54
CA ARG A 53 4.80 13.70 8.09
C ARG A 53 5.39 12.72 7.07
N MET A 54 4.88 12.69 5.84
CA MET A 54 5.39 11.84 4.75
C MET A 54 6.84 12.13 4.38
N THR A 55 7.24 13.40 4.44
CA THR A 55 8.64 13.80 4.17
C THR A 55 9.55 13.39 5.34
N LYS A 56 9.10 13.60 6.58
CA LYS A 56 9.84 13.19 7.79
C LYS A 56 9.95 11.67 7.93
N SER A 57 8.95 10.92 7.46
CA SER A 57 8.98 9.46 7.36
C SER A 57 9.74 8.97 6.13
N GLY A 58 10.34 9.85 5.32
CA GLY A 58 11.14 9.46 4.17
C GLY A 58 10.34 8.77 3.05
N LEU A 59 9.02 8.79 3.08
CA LEU A 59 8.16 8.25 2.02
C LEU A 59 8.17 9.14 0.76
N VAL A 60 8.18 10.45 1.00
CA VAL A 60 8.10 11.47 -0.06
C VAL A 60 9.28 12.41 0.05
N ARG A 61 9.78 12.91 -1.08
CA ARG A 61 10.70 14.04 -1.14
C ARG A 61 10.15 15.17 -2.00
N LYS A 62 10.56 16.40 -1.69
CA LYS A 62 10.32 17.57 -2.54
C LYS A 62 11.59 17.90 -3.31
N LYS A 63 11.51 17.97 -4.64
CA LYS A 63 12.61 18.41 -5.52
C LYS A 63 12.06 19.45 -6.50
N SER A 64 12.69 20.62 -6.55
CA SER A 64 12.30 21.72 -7.47
C SER A 64 10.80 22.05 -7.41
N GLY A 65 10.25 22.20 -6.19
CA GLY A 65 8.83 22.52 -6.00
C GLY A 65 7.85 21.35 -6.15
N LYS A 66 8.30 20.20 -6.67
CA LYS A 66 7.46 19.02 -6.94
C LYS A 66 7.66 17.92 -5.91
N TYR A 67 6.59 17.21 -5.57
CA TYR A 67 6.62 16.03 -4.71
C TYR A 67 6.78 14.76 -5.54
N THR A 68 7.60 13.83 -5.05
CA THR A 68 7.87 12.52 -5.66
C THR A 68 8.13 11.47 -4.57
N LEU A 69 7.83 10.20 -4.86
CA LEU A 69 8.20 9.09 -3.98
C LEU A 69 9.72 8.93 -3.87
N THR A 70 10.20 8.61 -2.67
CA THR A 70 11.56 8.07 -2.47
C THR A 70 11.65 6.62 -2.90
N ALA A 71 12.84 6.03 -2.96
CA ALA A 71 12.99 4.59 -3.18
C ALA A 71 12.25 3.79 -2.10
N PHE A 72 12.40 4.18 -0.83
CA PHE A 72 11.65 3.61 0.29
C PHE A 72 10.13 3.79 0.11
N GLY A 73 9.69 4.99 -0.28
CA GLY A 73 8.28 5.27 -0.55
C GLY A 73 7.69 4.43 -1.67
N LYS A 74 8.46 4.08 -2.71
CA LYS A 74 8.02 3.16 -3.77
C LYS A 74 7.73 1.77 -3.20
N VAL A 75 8.66 1.20 -2.42
CA VAL A 75 8.46 -0.11 -1.78
C VAL A 75 7.22 -0.12 -0.89
N VAL A 76 7.04 0.93 -0.09
CA VAL A 76 5.87 1.07 0.79
C VAL A 76 4.58 1.22 -0.02
N TYR A 77 4.61 1.99 -1.12
CA TYR A 77 3.46 2.13 -2.02
C TYR A 77 3.09 0.82 -2.70
N ASP A 78 4.08 0.07 -3.20
CA ASP A 78 3.84 -1.24 -3.81
C ASP A 78 3.24 -2.21 -2.80
N SER A 79 3.77 -2.24 -1.56
CA SER A 79 3.18 -3.04 -0.47
C SER A 79 1.74 -2.62 -0.15
N GLN A 80 1.44 -1.32 -0.19
CA GLN A 80 0.07 -0.83 -0.04
C GLN A 80 -0.82 -1.30 -1.19
N MET A 81 -0.33 -1.30 -2.44
CA MET A 81 -1.07 -1.84 -3.59
C MET A 81 -1.32 -3.34 -3.46
N THR A 82 -0.38 -4.10 -2.91
CA THR A 82 -0.58 -5.52 -2.58
C THR A 82 -1.76 -5.70 -1.61
N VAL A 83 -1.86 -4.86 -0.57
CA VAL A 83 -2.99 -4.87 0.37
C VAL A 83 -4.30 -4.48 -0.33
N ASP A 84 -4.30 -3.44 -1.16
CA ASP A 84 -5.48 -3.03 -1.94
C ASP A 84 -5.95 -4.15 -2.90
N ASN A 85 -5.01 -4.86 -3.52
CA ASN A 85 -5.28 -6.02 -4.37
C ASN A 85 -5.86 -7.19 -3.56
N ALA A 86 -5.34 -7.45 -2.37
CA ALA A 86 -5.86 -8.47 -1.46
C ALA A 86 -7.29 -8.15 -1.02
N LEU A 87 -7.58 -6.87 -0.70
CA LEU A 87 -8.93 -6.41 -0.37
C LEU A 87 -9.90 -6.59 -1.54
N THR A 88 -9.46 -6.33 -2.77
CA THR A 88 -10.27 -6.57 -3.99
C THR A 88 -10.58 -8.06 -4.17
N ASN A 89 -9.68 -8.95 -3.74
CA ASN A 89 -9.84 -10.40 -3.80
C ASN A 89 -10.31 -11.01 -2.46
N PHE A 90 -10.83 -10.20 -1.53
CA PHE A 90 -11.11 -10.62 -0.16
C PHE A 90 -11.97 -11.88 -0.06
N TRP A 91 -13.05 -11.96 -0.85
CA TRP A 91 -13.93 -13.14 -0.84
C TRP A 91 -13.27 -14.40 -1.40
N LYS A 92 -12.36 -14.26 -2.38
CA LYS A 92 -11.58 -15.38 -2.92
C LYS A 92 -10.60 -15.89 -1.87
N LEU A 93 -9.92 -14.99 -1.17
CA LEU A 93 -9.02 -15.32 -0.05
C LEU A 93 -9.79 -16.03 1.09
N LYS A 94 -10.95 -15.50 1.47
CA LYS A 94 -11.80 -16.11 2.50
C LYS A 94 -12.31 -17.50 2.11
N ALA A 95 -12.58 -17.73 0.82
CA ALA A 95 -12.95 -19.06 0.33
C ALA A 95 -11.79 -20.06 0.44
N ILE A 96 -10.56 -19.62 0.15
CA ILE A 96 -9.35 -20.43 0.36
C ILE A 96 -9.20 -20.82 1.83
N ASP A 97 -9.29 -19.86 2.76
CA ASP A 97 -9.22 -20.15 4.22
C ASP A 97 -10.27 -21.20 4.65
N SER A 98 -11.49 -21.10 4.12
CA SER A 98 -12.59 -22.01 4.47
C SER A 98 -12.33 -23.45 4.01
N LEU A 99 -11.57 -23.63 2.94
CA LEU A 99 -11.23 -24.93 2.34
C LEU A 99 -9.93 -25.50 2.91
N GLU A 100 -8.97 -24.65 3.29
CA GLU A 100 -7.77 -25.09 4.02
C GLU A 100 -8.12 -25.60 5.43
N MET A 101 -9.07 -24.95 6.11
CA MET A 101 -9.54 -25.35 7.44
C MET A 101 -10.16 -26.75 7.49
N SER A 102 -10.64 -27.29 6.38
CA SER A 102 -11.23 -28.63 6.39
C SER A 102 -10.18 -29.76 6.40
N ASN A 103 -8.88 -29.47 6.18
CA ASN A 103 -7.81 -30.47 6.03
C ASN A 103 -8.13 -31.56 4.97
N GLU A 104 -9.14 -31.35 4.12
CA GLU A 104 -9.66 -32.36 3.21
C GLU A 104 -8.84 -32.46 1.92
N LEU A 105 -8.00 -31.46 1.63
CA LEU A 105 -7.32 -31.34 0.34
C LEU A 105 -5.81 -31.54 0.47
N PRO A 106 -5.21 -32.45 -0.33
CA PRO A 106 -3.76 -32.53 -0.50
C PRO A 106 -3.17 -31.20 -0.97
N LYS A 107 -1.91 -30.92 -0.62
CA LYS A 107 -1.22 -29.66 -0.98
C LYS A 107 -1.26 -29.34 -2.49
N GLU A 108 -1.21 -30.37 -3.34
CA GLU A 108 -1.30 -30.21 -4.79
C GLU A 108 -2.68 -29.70 -5.25
N GLU A 109 -3.75 -30.15 -4.60
CA GLU A 109 -5.11 -29.69 -4.90
C GLU A 109 -5.35 -28.28 -4.35
N GLN A 110 -4.80 -27.96 -3.18
CA GLN A 110 -4.80 -26.60 -2.64
C GLN A 110 -4.13 -25.62 -3.61
N GLN A 111 -2.98 -26.00 -4.18
CA GLN A 111 -2.27 -25.15 -5.13
C GLN A 111 -3.06 -24.94 -6.43
N LYS A 112 -3.67 -25.98 -6.99
CA LYS A 112 -4.58 -25.85 -8.16
C LYS A 112 -5.76 -24.94 -7.87
N LEU A 113 -6.29 -24.99 -6.64
CA LEU A 113 -7.42 -24.18 -6.21
C LEU A 113 -7.04 -22.70 -6.09
N ILE A 114 -5.91 -22.40 -5.44
CA ILE A 114 -5.31 -21.05 -5.42
C ILE A 114 -5.11 -20.55 -6.85
N ASP A 115 -4.61 -21.41 -7.74
CA ASP A 115 -4.34 -21.05 -9.12
C ASP A 115 -5.58 -20.73 -9.94
N THR A 116 -6.69 -21.39 -9.62
CA THR A 116 -7.99 -21.22 -10.28
C THR A 116 -8.76 -20.01 -9.76
N LEU A 117 -8.69 -19.74 -8.46
CA LEU A 117 -9.49 -18.67 -7.83
C LEU A 117 -8.83 -17.29 -7.96
N LEU A 118 -7.51 -17.22 -7.88
CA LEU A 118 -6.77 -15.95 -7.93
C LEU A 118 -6.12 -15.78 -9.30
N ASP A 119 -6.26 -14.60 -9.90
CA ASP A 119 -5.53 -14.25 -11.13
C ASP A 119 -4.23 -13.51 -10.81
N ASN A 120 -4.16 -12.88 -9.63
CA ASN A 120 -3.04 -12.05 -9.20
C ASN A 120 -1.85 -12.93 -8.75
N GLN A 121 -0.80 -12.96 -9.58
CA GLN A 121 0.42 -13.73 -9.36
C GLN A 121 1.20 -13.34 -8.10
N GLU A 122 1.15 -12.05 -7.72
CA GLU A 122 1.79 -11.57 -6.50
C GLU A 122 1.12 -12.16 -5.26
N LEU A 123 -0.22 -12.14 -5.22
CA LEU A 123 -0.99 -12.75 -4.12
C LEU A 123 -0.79 -14.27 -4.06
N LYS A 124 -0.78 -14.96 -5.21
CA LYS A 124 -0.45 -16.40 -5.27
C LYS A 124 0.91 -16.68 -4.65
N GLY A 125 1.93 -15.91 -5.02
CA GLY A 125 3.28 -16.08 -4.51
C GLY A 125 3.39 -15.90 -2.99
N ILE A 126 2.57 -15.03 -2.40
CA ILE A 126 2.49 -14.84 -0.95
C ILE A 126 1.86 -16.07 -0.28
N LEU A 127 0.76 -16.58 -0.82
CA LEU A 127 0.04 -17.73 -0.26
C LEU A 127 0.84 -19.03 -0.36
N VAL A 128 1.48 -19.28 -1.50
CA VAL A 128 2.25 -20.52 -1.74
C VAL A 128 3.54 -20.57 -0.93
N LYS A 129 4.18 -19.41 -0.66
CA LYS A 129 5.42 -19.39 0.13
C LYS A 129 5.20 -19.81 1.58
N GLY A 130 3.99 -19.61 2.12
CA GLY A 130 3.69 -19.80 3.53
C GLY A 130 4.57 -18.92 4.44
N PRO A 131 4.23 -18.82 5.73
CA PRO A 131 5.18 -18.39 6.75
C PRO A 131 6.27 -19.44 7.02
#